data_AF-A0A561X3B1-F1
#
_entry.id   AF-A0A561X3B1-F1
#
_cell.length_a   1.000
_cell.length_b   1.000
_cell.length_c   1.000
_cell.angle_alpha   90.00
_cell.angle_beta   90.00
_cell.angle_gamma   90.00
#
_symmetry.space_group_name_H-M   'P 1'
#
loop_
_entity.id
_entity.type
_entity.pdbx_description
1 polymer ?
#
loop_
_entity_poly.entity_id
_entity_poly.type
_entity_poly.pdbx_seq_one_letter_code
_entity_poly.pdbx_strand_id
1 'polypeptide(L)'
;MMNWKRAFWILAAVNAAVIMLAAVWLFQPSPAVKRPARPSAEGATFTVYAKKAHLNAVIHDYLAEKTKDHPLSYHVWLADRVYVSSDIPILGRRVELVVSFVPKVVQGGNVELTEPVILLGDWKLPVTYVLSYLQKHAPLPDEVAIDPEKARVYVALNDIRFGNGYQVAVKNIDLAADKIVFTLTIPTKS
;
A
#
# COMPACT_ATOMS: atom_id res chain seq x y z
N MET A 1 31.30 -6.36 54.12
CA MET A 1 30.96 -4.97 53.70
C MET A 1 31.21 -4.88 52.21
N MET A 2 30.15 -4.77 51.40
CA MET A 2 30.32 -4.76 49.95
C MET A 2 30.92 -3.41 49.54
N ASN A 3 32.08 -3.45 48.90
CA ASN A 3 32.81 -2.25 48.49
C ASN A 3 31.90 -1.40 47.59
N TRP A 4 31.56 -0.18 48.01
CA TRP A 4 30.67 0.74 47.31
C TRP A 4 31.00 0.90 45.81
N LYS A 5 32.28 0.80 45.46
CA LYS A 5 32.78 0.80 44.08
C LYS A 5 32.22 -0.37 43.25
N ARG A 6 32.09 -1.56 43.83
CA ARG A 6 31.48 -2.73 43.17
C ARG A 6 29.97 -2.56 43.01
N ALA A 7 29.28 -2.01 44.02
CA ALA A 7 27.85 -1.73 43.93
C ALA A 7 27.52 -0.74 42.81
N PHE A 8 28.36 0.30 42.62
CA PHE A 8 28.23 1.25 41.51
C PHE A 8 28.38 0.59 40.15
N TRP A 9 29.42 -0.24 39.96
CA TRP A 9 29.64 -0.93 38.69
C TRP A 9 28.55 -1.96 38.37
N ILE A 10 28.01 -2.63 39.39
CA ILE A 10 26.85 -3.53 39.22
C ILE A 10 25.63 -2.74 38.77
N LEU A 11 25.34 -1.61 39.41
CA LEU A 11 24.20 -0.77 39.04
C LEU A 11 24.34 -0.18 37.62
N ALA A 12 25.56 0.23 37.24
CA ALA A 12 25.85 0.72 35.90
C ALA A 12 25.65 -0.37 34.84
N ALA A 13 26.10 -1.60 35.11
CA ALA A 13 25.88 -2.74 34.21
C ALA A 13 24.39 -3.07 34.04
N VAL A 14 23.61 -3.01 35.13
CA VAL A 14 22.16 -3.22 35.07
C VAL A 14 21.48 -2.14 34.22
N ASN A 15 21.82 -0.86 34.41
CA ASN A 15 21.26 0.22 33.59
C ASN A 15 21.64 0.08 32.11
N ALA A 16 22.88 -0.27 31.80
CA ALA A 16 23.32 -0.52 30.43
C ALA A 16 22.56 -1.70 29.79
N ALA A 17 22.31 -2.76 30.54
CA ALA A 17 21.52 -3.91 30.08
C ALA A 17 20.07 -3.52 29.77
N VAL A 18 19.44 -2.70 30.62
CA VAL A 18 18.07 -2.19 30.39
C VAL A 18 17.99 -1.34 29.13
N ILE A 19 18.94 -0.42 28.93
CA ILE A 19 19.01 0.43 27.73
C ILE A 19 19.20 -0.43 26.47
N MET A 20 20.08 -1.44 26.53
CA MET A 20 20.31 -2.34 25.41
C MET A 20 19.06 -3.15 25.07
N LEU A 21 18.33 -3.66 26.07
CA LEU A 21 17.08 -4.39 25.85
C LEU A 21 16.02 -3.51 25.18
N ALA A 22 15.88 -2.27 25.65
CA ALA A 22 14.94 -1.31 25.07
C ALA A 22 15.30 -0.97 23.62
N ALA A 23 16.59 -0.80 23.31
CA ALA A 23 17.05 -0.57 21.95
C ALA A 23 16.72 -1.75 21.03
N VAL A 24 17.01 -2.99 21.46
CA VAL A 24 16.67 -4.18 20.68
C VAL A 24 15.16 -4.25 20.42
N TRP A 25 14.33 -3.92 21.41
CA TRP A 25 12.87 -3.95 21.26
C TRP A 25 12.34 -2.87 20.29
N LEU A 26 12.91 -1.67 20.32
CA LEU A 26 12.51 -0.55 19.45
C LEU A 26 12.95 -0.71 17.99
N PHE A 27 14.07 -1.40 17.74
CA PHE A 27 14.61 -1.60 16.39
C PHE A 27 14.26 -2.96 15.78
N GLN A 28 13.29 -3.71 16.36
CA GLN A 28 12.80 -4.94 15.74
C GLN A 28 12.11 -4.62 14.40
N PRO A 29 12.53 -5.24 13.28
CA PRO A 29 11.89 -5.02 12.00
C PRO A 29 10.44 -5.50 12.04
N SER A 30 9.52 -4.69 11.53
CA SER A 30 8.11 -5.07 11.46
C SER A 30 7.94 -6.29 10.56
N PRO A 31 7.11 -7.29 10.95
CA PRO A 31 6.84 -8.43 10.10
C PRO A 31 6.31 -7.97 8.75
N ALA A 32 6.84 -8.53 7.66
CA ALA A 32 6.33 -8.25 6.33
C ALA A 32 4.82 -8.51 6.30
N VAL A 33 4.04 -7.52 5.83
CA VAL A 33 2.60 -7.65 5.65
C VAL A 33 2.33 -8.73 4.60
N LYS A 34 2.17 -9.97 5.03
CA LYS A 34 1.64 -11.07 4.23
C LYS A 34 0.17 -11.16 4.56
N ARG A 35 -0.68 -10.53 3.74
CA ARG A 35 -2.11 -10.84 3.80
C ARG A 35 -2.31 -12.27 3.31
N PRO A 36 -2.95 -13.14 4.10
CA PRO A 36 -3.27 -14.48 3.62
C PRO A 36 -4.20 -14.36 2.42
N ALA A 37 -3.85 -15.04 1.32
CA ALA A 37 -4.74 -15.14 0.17
C ALA A 37 -6.00 -15.90 0.61
N ARG A 38 -7.17 -15.35 0.32
CA ARG A 38 -8.43 -16.08 0.54
C ARG A 38 -8.57 -17.22 -0.47
N PRO A 39 -9.28 -18.32 -0.10
CA PRO A 39 -9.61 -19.36 -1.05
C PRO A 39 -10.33 -18.76 -2.27
N SER A 40 -9.93 -19.18 -3.47
CA SER A 40 -10.64 -18.85 -4.71
C SER A 40 -12.07 -19.35 -4.58
N ALA A 41 -13.06 -18.50 -4.83
CA ALA A 41 -14.44 -18.95 -4.91
C ALA A 41 -14.57 -19.92 -6.10
N GLU A 42 -15.19 -21.07 -5.88
CA GLU A 42 -15.65 -21.93 -6.97
C GLU A 42 -16.84 -21.22 -7.65
N GLY A 43 -16.74 -20.99 -8.96
CA GLY A 43 -17.71 -20.19 -9.68
C GLY A 43 -17.37 -19.98 -11.15
N ALA A 44 -18.30 -19.35 -11.87
CA ALA A 44 -18.11 -19.02 -13.27
C ALA A 44 -17.00 -17.97 -13.41
N THR A 45 -15.93 -18.31 -14.13
CA THR A 45 -14.77 -17.45 -14.32
C THR A 45 -14.74 -16.89 -15.74
N PHE A 46 -14.71 -15.57 -15.86
CA PHE A 46 -14.62 -14.84 -17.12
C PHE A 46 -13.25 -14.21 -17.24
N THR A 47 -12.62 -14.31 -18.42
CA THR A 47 -11.41 -13.54 -18.73
C THR A 47 -11.82 -12.27 -19.47
N VAL A 48 -11.48 -11.12 -18.91
CA VAL A 48 -11.85 -9.81 -19.42
C VAL A 48 -10.60 -9.07 -19.89
N TYR A 49 -10.70 -8.48 -21.07
CA TYR A 49 -9.67 -7.62 -21.65
C TYR A 49 -10.13 -6.18 -21.53
N ALA A 50 -9.29 -5.32 -20.97
CA ALA A 50 -9.59 -3.90 -20.80
C ALA A 50 -8.44 -3.03 -21.27
N LYS A 51 -8.82 -1.82 -21.67
CA LYS A 51 -7.91 -0.70 -21.95
C LYS A 51 -7.80 0.19 -20.71
N LYS A 52 -6.71 0.94 -20.61
CA LYS A 52 -6.44 1.90 -19.53
C LYS A 52 -7.59 2.88 -19.34
N ALA A 53 -8.14 3.41 -20.43
CA ALA A 53 -9.23 4.39 -20.36
C ALA A 53 -10.48 3.87 -19.62
N HIS A 54 -10.88 2.63 -19.90
CA HIS A 54 -12.03 2.01 -19.23
C HIS A 54 -11.71 1.70 -17.76
N LEU A 55 -10.50 1.21 -17.49
CA LEU A 55 -10.11 0.89 -16.12
C LEU A 55 -9.94 2.15 -15.26
N ASN A 56 -9.49 3.26 -15.83
CA ASN A 56 -9.42 4.57 -15.14
C ASN A 56 -10.81 5.04 -14.68
N ALA A 57 -11.84 4.85 -15.51
CA ALA A 57 -13.21 5.17 -15.12
C ALA A 57 -13.69 4.30 -13.95
N VAL A 58 -13.45 2.98 -14.01
CA VAL A 58 -13.82 2.05 -12.94
C VAL A 58 -13.09 2.37 -11.63
N ILE A 59 -11.79 2.69 -11.70
CA ILE A 59 -10.99 3.10 -10.54
C ILE A 59 -11.55 4.38 -9.94
N HIS A 60 -11.85 5.38 -10.77
CA HIS A 60 -12.44 6.64 -10.32
C HIS A 60 -13.73 6.40 -9.53
N ASP A 61 -14.68 5.64 -10.10
CA ASP A 61 -15.97 5.38 -9.47
C ASP A 61 -15.83 4.62 -8.14
N TYR A 62 -14.96 3.60 -8.10
CA TYR A 62 -14.70 2.83 -6.88
C TYR A 62 -14.11 3.69 -5.76
N LEU A 63 -13.12 4.52 -6.08
CA LEU A 63 -12.49 5.40 -5.09
C LEU A 63 -13.43 6.51 -4.66
N ALA A 64 -14.21 7.08 -5.58
CA ALA A 64 -15.22 8.08 -5.26
C ALA A 64 -16.24 7.53 -4.28
N GLU A 65 -16.66 6.27 -4.40
CA GLU A 65 -17.55 5.62 -3.44
C GLU A 65 -16.90 5.35 -2.07
N LYS A 66 -15.64 4.90 -2.05
CA LYS A 66 -14.91 4.60 -0.81
C LYS A 66 -14.45 5.83 -0.03
N THR A 67 -14.40 6.99 -0.67
CA THR A 67 -13.85 8.23 -0.07
C THR A 67 -14.89 9.32 0.17
N LYS A 68 -16.20 9.07 -0.08
CA LYS A 68 -17.28 10.08 0.05
C LYS A 68 -17.28 10.84 1.37
N ASP A 69 -16.92 10.19 2.48
CA ASP A 69 -16.98 10.75 3.83
C ASP A 69 -15.64 11.30 4.33
N HIS A 70 -14.61 11.37 3.48
CA HIS A 70 -13.27 11.78 3.89
C HIS A 70 -12.86 13.16 3.34
N PRO A 71 -12.26 14.02 4.18
CA PRO A 71 -11.87 15.38 3.78
C PRO A 71 -10.62 15.43 2.88
N LEU A 72 -9.93 14.30 2.71
CA LEU A 72 -8.75 14.15 1.88
C LEU A 72 -9.11 13.39 0.61
N SER A 73 -9.05 14.08 -0.52
CA SER A 73 -9.25 13.49 -1.84
C SER A 73 -7.90 13.04 -2.41
N TYR A 74 -7.91 11.88 -3.07
CA TYR A 74 -6.81 11.41 -3.89
C TYR A 74 -7.37 10.92 -5.22
N HIS A 75 -6.55 11.04 -6.26
CA HIS A 75 -6.90 10.62 -7.60
C HIS A 75 -5.91 9.56 -8.07
N VAL A 76 -6.41 8.51 -8.70
CA VAL A 76 -5.58 7.42 -9.23
C VAL A 76 -5.91 7.23 -10.70
N TRP A 77 -4.88 7.16 -11.53
CA TRP A 77 -5.03 6.88 -12.95
C TRP A 77 -3.87 6.07 -13.51
N LEU A 78 -4.15 5.34 -14.58
CA LEU A 78 -3.21 4.51 -15.32
C LEU A 78 -2.80 5.24 -16.59
N ALA A 79 -1.49 5.41 -16.79
CA ALA A 79 -0.90 5.92 -18.02
C ALA A 79 0.22 4.99 -18.51
N ASP A 80 1.48 5.41 -18.50
CA ASP A 80 2.66 4.54 -18.62
C ASP A 80 2.99 3.85 -17.29
N ARG A 81 2.58 4.48 -16.18
CA ARG A 81 2.71 4.03 -14.80
C ARG A 81 1.35 4.15 -14.09
N VAL A 82 1.27 3.64 -12.86
CA VAL A 82 0.15 3.95 -11.97
C VAL A 82 0.46 5.25 -11.26
N TYR A 83 -0.35 6.29 -11.46
CA TYR A 83 -0.18 7.58 -10.83
C TYR A 83 -1.20 7.76 -9.72
N VAL A 84 -0.76 8.35 -8.62
CA VAL A 84 -1.58 8.74 -7.49
C VAL A 84 -1.29 10.20 -7.20
N SER A 85 -2.31 11.06 -7.25
CA SER A 85 -2.20 12.45 -6.80
C SER A 85 -3.03 12.69 -5.53
N SER A 86 -2.53 13.55 -4.65
CA SER A 86 -3.26 13.99 -3.47
C SER A 86 -2.76 15.35 -2.99
N ASP A 87 -3.67 16.18 -2.47
CA ASP A 87 -3.34 17.45 -1.86
C ASP A 87 -2.97 17.26 -0.39
N ILE A 88 -1.70 17.49 -0.06
CA ILE A 88 -1.21 17.34 1.31
C ILE A 88 -0.85 18.71 1.93
N PRO A 89 -1.23 18.96 3.20
CA PRO A 89 -0.81 20.15 3.91
C PRO A 89 0.67 20.02 4.35
N ILE A 90 1.54 20.85 3.79
CA ILE A 90 2.95 20.95 4.16
C ILE A 90 3.27 22.40 4.54
N LEU A 91 3.77 22.61 5.76
CA LEU A 91 4.20 23.94 6.24
C LEU A 91 3.12 25.03 6.08
N GLY A 92 1.85 24.68 6.34
CA GLY A 92 0.72 25.61 6.22
C GLY A 92 0.25 25.90 4.79
N ARG A 93 0.83 25.27 3.77
CA ARG A 93 0.39 25.36 2.36
C ARG A 93 -0.13 24.01 1.87
N ARG A 94 -1.15 24.02 1.03
CA ARG A 94 -1.58 22.83 0.28
C ARG A 94 -0.69 22.68 -0.95
N VAL A 95 -0.11 21.49 -1.11
CA VAL A 95 0.74 21.18 -2.25
C VAL A 95 0.23 19.89 -2.89
N GLU A 96 0.11 19.89 -4.21
CA GLU A 96 -0.22 18.71 -4.99
C GLU A 96 0.99 17.77 -5.00
N LEU A 97 0.83 16.59 -4.41
CA LEU A 97 1.80 15.52 -4.46
C LEU A 97 1.37 14.52 -5.52
N VAL A 98 2.25 14.21 -6.46
CA VAL A 98 2.05 13.12 -7.43
C VAL A 98 3.11 12.04 -7.21
N VAL A 99 2.68 10.79 -7.09
CA VAL A 99 3.55 9.62 -6.98
C VAL A 99 3.20 8.64 -8.09
N SER A 100 4.21 8.14 -8.80
CA SER A 100 4.03 7.12 -9.84
C SER A 100 4.70 5.81 -9.45
N PHE A 101 4.10 4.69 -9.85
CA PHE A 101 4.53 3.34 -9.51
C PHE A 101 4.55 2.42 -10.73
N VAL A 102 5.44 1.43 -10.74
CA VAL A 102 5.39 0.33 -11.69
C VAL A 102 4.49 -0.78 -11.12
N PRO A 103 3.42 -1.20 -11.82
CA PRO A 103 2.59 -2.30 -11.37
C PRO A 103 3.21 -3.65 -11.68
N LYS A 104 3.14 -4.58 -10.73
CA LYS A 104 3.58 -5.96 -10.89
C LYS A 104 2.51 -6.91 -10.38
N VAL A 105 2.15 -7.90 -11.19
CA VAL A 105 1.21 -8.95 -10.79
C VAL A 105 1.91 -9.92 -9.85
N VAL A 106 1.26 -10.25 -8.73
CA VAL A 106 1.76 -11.20 -7.73
C VAL A 106 0.80 -12.38 -7.58
N GLN A 107 1.17 -13.34 -6.73
CA GLN A 107 0.39 -14.56 -6.52
C GLN A 107 -1.08 -14.26 -6.19
N GLY A 108 -1.97 -15.07 -6.76
CA GLY A 108 -3.42 -14.91 -6.62
C GLY A 108 -4.02 -13.83 -7.53
N GLY A 109 -3.23 -13.09 -8.30
CA GLY A 109 -3.72 -12.01 -9.15
C GLY A 109 -3.93 -10.68 -8.42
N ASN A 110 -3.31 -10.53 -7.26
CA ASN A 110 -3.14 -9.23 -6.61
C ASN A 110 -2.04 -8.42 -7.32
N VAL A 111 -1.93 -7.14 -6.98
CA VAL A 111 -0.95 -6.22 -7.61
C VAL A 111 -0.06 -5.59 -6.56
N GLU A 112 1.24 -5.57 -6.83
CA GLU A 112 2.25 -4.84 -6.07
C GLU A 112 2.70 -3.64 -6.91
N LEU A 113 2.65 -2.45 -6.33
CA LEU A 113 3.12 -1.21 -6.93
C LEU A 113 4.52 -0.91 -6.37
N THR A 114 5.52 -0.87 -7.24
CA THR A 114 6.93 -0.74 -6.89
C THR A 114 7.58 0.48 -7.55
N GLU A 115 8.85 0.71 -7.22
CA GLU A 115 9.70 1.76 -7.82
C GLU A 115 9.09 3.17 -7.75
N PRO A 116 8.59 3.64 -6.60
CA PRO A 116 7.91 4.93 -6.50
C PRO A 116 8.77 6.10 -6.97
N VAL A 117 8.23 6.91 -7.86
CA VAL A 117 8.83 8.19 -8.28
C VAL A 117 7.90 9.31 -7.84
N ILE A 118 8.45 10.24 -7.04
CA ILE A 118 7.72 11.39 -6.51
C ILE A 118 7.96 12.59 -7.42
N LEU A 119 6.88 13.24 -7.80
CA LEU A 119 6.86 14.49 -8.56
C LEU A 119 6.31 15.57 -7.62
N LEU A 120 7.20 16.48 -7.19
CA LEU A 120 6.86 17.57 -6.26
C LEU A 120 7.75 18.79 -6.53
N GLY A 121 7.53 19.46 -7.65
CA GLY A 121 8.36 20.60 -8.07
C GLY A 121 9.87 20.29 -7.96
N ASP A 122 10.61 21.19 -7.31
CA ASP A 122 12.06 21.06 -7.10
C ASP A 122 12.46 20.28 -5.82
N TRP A 123 11.49 19.83 -5.03
CA TRP A 123 11.76 19.26 -3.70
C TRP A 123 12.00 17.74 -3.79
N LYS A 124 13.19 17.30 -3.36
CA LYS A 124 13.54 15.87 -3.26
C LYS A 124 13.15 15.32 -1.89
N LEU A 125 11.92 14.84 -1.76
CA LEU A 125 11.47 14.16 -0.54
C LEU A 125 11.86 12.67 -0.54
N PRO A 126 12.30 12.11 0.60
CA PRO A 126 12.50 10.67 0.74
C PRO A 126 11.18 9.90 0.53
N VAL A 127 11.22 8.87 -0.31
CA VAL A 127 10.06 8.00 -0.60
C VAL A 127 9.41 7.46 0.66
N THR A 128 10.21 6.94 1.59
CA THR A 128 9.73 6.35 2.84
C THR A 128 8.90 7.32 3.66
N TYR A 129 9.25 8.61 3.66
CA TYR A 129 8.51 9.63 4.39
C TYR A 129 7.12 9.85 3.78
N VAL A 130 7.06 9.99 2.44
CA VAL A 130 5.80 10.19 1.72
C VAL A 130 4.87 9.00 1.89
N LEU A 131 5.38 7.78 1.71
CA LEU A 131 4.57 6.57 1.90
C LEU A 131 4.10 6.40 3.34
N SER A 132 4.93 6.74 4.34
CA SER A 132 4.53 6.71 5.76
C SER A 132 3.45 7.74 6.07
N TYR A 133 3.51 8.92 5.44
CA TYR A 133 2.48 9.94 5.59
C TYR A 133 1.16 9.47 5.00
N LEU A 134 1.18 8.97 3.77
CA LEU A 134 -0.01 8.42 3.10
C LEU A 134 -0.63 7.27 3.90
N GLN A 135 0.20 6.37 4.43
CA GLN A 135 -0.27 5.26 5.28
C GLN A 135 -1.04 5.74 6.52
N LYS A 136 -0.64 6.87 7.12
CA LYS A 136 -1.23 7.39 8.37
C LYS A 136 -2.41 8.33 8.15
N HIS A 137 -2.43 9.05 7.04
CA HIS A 137 -3.34 10.18 6.85
C HIS A 137 -4.27 10.04 5.64
N ALA A 138 -3.94 9.20 4.65
CA ALA A 138 -4.81 9.01 3.50
C ALA A 138 -5.95 8.02 3.83
N PRO A 139 -7.18 8.29 3.34
CA PRO A 139 -8.30 7.37 3.47
C PRO A 139 -8.16 6.21 2.48
N LEU A 140 -7.29 5.27 2.80
CA LEU A 140 -7.02 4.10 1.96
C LEU A 140 -8.10 3.04 2.16
N PRO A 141 -8.58 2.39 1.09
CA PRO A 141 -9.47 1.24 1.20
C PRO A 141 -8.79 0.10 1.96
N ASP A 142 -9.58 -0.73 2.63
CA ASP A 142 -9.08 -1.87 3.42
C ASP A 142 -8.21 -2.81 2.57
N GLU A 143 -8.45 -2.88 1.26
CA GLU A 143 -7.76 -3.73 0.30
C GLU A 143 -6.35 -3.23 -0.06
N VAL A 144 -5.98 -2.02 0.36
CA VAL A 144 -4.68 -1.40 0.09
C VAL A 144 -3.81 -1.42 1.34
N ALA A 145 -2.55 -1.84 1.21
CA ALA A 145 -1.56 -1.80 2.27
C ALA A 145 -0.27 -1.15 1.77
N ILE A 146 0.21 -0.12 2.48
CA ILE A 146 1.48 0.54 2.17
C ILE A 146 2.59 -0.05 3.04
N ASP A 147 3.75 -0.33 2.45
CA ASP A 147 4.97 -0.77 3.12
C ASP A 147 6.08 0.26 2.81
N PRO A 148 6.24 1.29 3.66
CA PRO A 148 7.18 2.39 3.42
C PRO A 148 8.65 1.96 3.45
N GLU A 149 8.98 0.93 4.24
CA GLU A 149 10.35 0.42 4.38
C GLU A 149 10.83 -0.22 3.07
N LYS A 150 9.94 -0.94 2.39
CA LYS A 150 10.24 -1.57 1.09
C LYS A 150 9.82 -0.73 -0.11
N ALA A 151 9.42 0.53 0.11
CA ALA A 151 9.01 1.46 -0.93
C ALA A 151 7.95 0.86 -1.88
N ARG A 152 6.93 0.18 -1.33
CA ARG A 152 5.92 -0.54 -2.12
C ARG A 152 4.51 -0.36 -1.58
N VAL A 153 3.54 -0.54 -2.46
CA VAL A 153 2.11 -0.59 -2.10
C VAL A 153 1.53 -1.90 -2.59
N TYR A 154 0.84 -2.63 -1.72
CA TYR A 154 0.15 -3.86 -2.04
C TYR A 154 -1.35 -3.60 -2.21
N VAL A 155 -1.91 -4.10 -3.30
CA VAL A 155 -3.33 -4.01 -3.61
C VAL A 155 -3.91 -5.42 -3.70
N ALA A 156 -4.72 -5.78 -2.70
CA ALA A 156 -5.40 -7.06 -2.58
C ALA A 156 -6.68 -7.06 -3.45
N LEU A 157 -6.52 -7.14 -4.78
CA LEU A 157 -7.65 -7.12 -5.72
C LEU A 157 -8.71 -8.19 -5.44
N ASN A 158 -8.28 -9.37 -4.98
CA ASN A 158 -9.18 -10.47 -4.63
C ASN A 158 -10.06 -10.17 -3.40
N ASP A 159 -9.66 -9.20 -2.58
CA ASP A 159 -10.40 -8.77 -1.40
C ASP A 159 -11.39 -7.64 -1.72
N ILE A 160 -11.33 -7.06 -2.94
CA ILE A 160 -12.26 -6.02 -3.36
C ILE A 160 -13.65 -6.63 -3.47
N ARG A 161 -14.53 -6.16 -2.58
CA ARG A 161 -15.92 -6.59 -2.57
C ARG A 161 -16.71 -5.77 -3.57
N PHE A 162 -16.82 -6.29 -4.78
CA PHE A 162 -17.96 -5.95 -5.63
C PHE A 162 -19.17 -6.74 -5.11
N GLY A 163 -20.39 -6.18 -5.20
CA GLY A 163 -21.61 -6.80 -4.66
C GLY A 163 -21.78 -8.29 -5.03
N ASN A 164 -22.62 -9.03 -4.32
CA ASN A 164 -22.85 -10.47 -4.53
C ASN A 164 -21.60 -11.39 -4.45
N GLY A 165 -20.48 -10.90 -3.93
CA GLY A 165 -19.28 -11.72 -3.67
C GLY A 165 -18.38 -11.94 -4.89
N TYR A 166 -18.48 -11.10 -5.93
CA TYR A 166 -17.58 -11.21 -7.08
C TYR A 166 -16.12 -11.02 -6.67
N GLN A 167 -15.23 -11.83 -7.27
CA GLN A 167 -13.79 -11.73 -7.07
C GLN A 167 -13.12 -11.27 -8.36
N VAL A 168 -12.13 -10.39 -8.24
CA VAL A 168 -11.34 -9.90 -9.37
C VAL A 168 -9.87 -10.22 -9.12
N ALA A 169 -9.24 -10.85 -10.09
CA ALA A 169 -7.82 -11.18 -10.06
C ALA A 169 -7.16 -10.76 -11.37
N VAL A 170 -6.02 -10.08 -11.31
CA VAL A 170 -5.27 -9.68 -12.49
C VAL A 170 -4.44 -10.84 -13.00
N LYS A 171 -4.47 -11.06 -14.32
CA LYS A 171 -3.58 -12.00 -15.01
C LYS A 171 -2.37 -11.31 -15.63
N ASN A 172 -2.58 -10.16 -16.26
CA ASN A 172 -1.51 -9.41 -16.88
C ASN A 172 -1.81 -7.91 -16.86
N ILE A 173 -0.79 -7.10 -16.57
CA ILE A 173 -0.85 -5.64 -16.71
C ILE A 173 0.35 -5.22 -17.54
N ASP A 174 0.07 -4.78 -18.76
CA ASP A 174 1.02 -4.08 -19.61
C ASP A 174 0.46 -2.70 -19.93
N LEU A 175 0.87 -1.71 -19.14
CA LEU A 175 0.43 -0.32 -19.30
C LEU A 175 1.02 0.32 -20.57
N ALA A 176 2.21 -0.10 -21.00
CA ALA A 176 2.85 0.45 -22.20
C ALA A 176 2.09 0.02 -23.46
N ALA A 177 1.68 -1.25 -23.53
CA ALA A 177 0.92 -1.80 -24.66
C ALA A 177 -0.61 -1.59 -24.56
N ASP A 178 -1.11 -0.92 -23.51
CA ASP A 178 -2.55 -0.75 -23.23
C ASP A 178 -3.30 -2.10 -23.14
N LYS A 179 -2.63 -3.12 -22.58
CA LYS A 179 -3.16 -4.48 -22.45
C LYS A 179 -3.28 -4.86 -20.99
N ILE A 180 -4.51 -4.83 -20.47
CA ILE A 180 -4.82 -5.26 -19.12
C ILE A 180 -5.78 -6.45 -19.19
N VAL A 181 -5.42 -7.54 -18.53
CA VAL A 181 -6.19 -8.79 -18.51
C VAL A 181 -6.46 -9.17 -17.07
N PHE A 182 -7.73 -9.36 -16.74
CA PHE A 182 -8.16 -9.83 -15.44
C PHE A 182 -9.20 -10.94 -15.57
N THR A 183 -9.32 -11.73 -14.52
CA THR A 183 -10.40 -12.69 -14.33
C THR A 183 -11.41 -12.15 -13.36
N LEU A 184 -12.67 -12.21 -13.76
CA LEU A 184 -13.83 -11.98 -12.91
C LEU A 184 -14.43 -13.33 -12.56
N THR A 185 -14.47 -13.67 -11.29
CA THR A 185 -15.10 -14.89 -10.79
C THR A 185 -16.41 -14.53 -10.12
N ILE A 186 -17.49 -15.09 -10.66
CA ILE A 186 -18.84 -14.96 -10.09
C ILE A 186 -19.09 -16.19 -9.23
N PRO A 187 -19.23 -16.04 -7.90
CA PRO A 187 -19.55 -17.17 -7.05
C PRO A 187 -20.94 -17.68 -7.42
N THR A 188 -21.01 -18.95 -7.80
CA THR A 188 -22.30 -19.64 -7.87
C THR A 188 -22.60 -20.09 -6.46
N LYS A 189 -23.69 -19.58 -5.85
CA LYS A 189 -24.19 -20.15 -4.60
C LYS A 189 -24.34 -21.67 -4.79
N SER A 190 -23.64 -22.46 -3.99
CA SER A 190 -24.16 -23.76 -3.57
C SER A 190 -25.12 -23.53 -2.41
#